data_AF-A0AAR2JYN8-F1
#
_entry.id   AF-A0AAR2JYN8-F1
#
_cell.length_a   1.000
_cell.length_b   1.000
_cell.length_c   1.000
_cell.angle_alpha   90.00
_cell.angle_beta   90.00
_cell.angle_gamma   90.00
#
_symmetry.space_group_name_H-M   'P 1'
#
loop_
_entity.id
_entity.type
_entity.pdbx_description
1 polymer ?
#
loop_
_entity_poly.entity_id
_entity_poly.type
_entity_poly.pdbx_seq_one_letter_code
_entity_poly.pdbx_strand_id
1 'polypeptide(L)'
;MVEYQENFQSTESCSDGPPTPFQSPPPPPSARDSLRLQRSSVCSRAYFVVVMVFFHLYIINIIALLLYVHYNTGSGEDSKNEPNHADRSSSVTLAPPASGELHSASSGSSGPIFHLPRLEGIRVGHMQTVSLTLDHTHKLRTLSLKPLLFEIPGFLSPEECGVVMQLAQLKGLTASPKSTPVDSQEEQLTQDELFSLLDLNQDGLLQREEILSLSLSNDGSRLSSYNLREIHMGLERSPAGVLSLKEFRQMSGNVFQHGGAGQGLYGENQIRHMSIQTRLFLGEGTHHLLKSIKNRVTRLTRLPSSMIDLSEPLEVVRYEQGGYSNAHHDSGPSNPDSCCLHTYLAANSSTLNQIVCRYVTLLLFLNTVDGGGERSFPMADNRTYEEEALGDLSQQYCAKGNLKIKPVAGTALLWYNHLSDGNGWVGELDEFSLHGDCIVTRGSKWVGSIWINIDPDRQRQERFQRLVSGQPLRSEEHGTEHNDLHQDL
;
A
#
# COMPACT_ATOMS: atom_id res chain seq x y z
N MET A 1 -8.95 -68.97 4.17
CA MET A 1 -9.26 -68.16 5.37
C MET A 1 -10.36 -67.19 4.91
N VAL A 2 -11.65 -67.33 5.28
CA VAL A 2 -12.25 -67.64 6.60
C VAL A 2 -11.80 -66.56 7.60
N GLU A 3 -12.63 -65.80 8.32
CA GLU A 3 -14.07 -65.79 8.64
C GLU A 3 -14.79 -64.51 8.07
N TYR A 4 -16.10 -64.36 7.86
CA TYR A 4 -17.34 -64.60 8.64
C TYR A 4 -17.75 -63.48 9.64
N GLN A 5 -18.95 -62.88 9.38
CA GLN A 5 -20.04 -62.55 10.35
C GLN A 5 -19.75 -61.57 11.53
N GLU A 6 -20.67 -61.01 12.35
CA GLU A 6 -22.15 -60.86 12.46
C GLU A 6 -22.44 -59.64 13.42
N ASN A 7 -23.62 -59.01 13.62
CA ASN A 7 -24.96 -59.01 12.98
C ASN A 7 -25.85 -57.83 13.47
N PHE A 8 -26.98 -57.55 12.77
CA PHE A 8 -28.32 -57.10 13.29
C PHE A 8 -28.43 -55.84 14.20
N GLN A 9 -29.59 -55.20 14.48
CA GLN A 9 -31.03 -55.45 14.25
C GLN A 9 -31.78 -54.08 14.21
N SER A 10 -32.63 -53.76 13.22
CA SER A 10 -34.13 -53.77 13.27
C SER A 10 -34.82 -52.56 13.98
N THR A 11 -36.06 -52.14 13.71
CA THR A 11 -37.26 -52.80 13.12
C THR A 11 -38.25 -51.77 12.47
N GLU A 12 -38.87 -52.17 11.34
CA GLU A 12 -40.33 -52.03 11.01
C GLU A 12 -41.02 -50.64 10.79
N SER A 13 -42.08 -50.49 9.97
CA SER A 13 -42.85 -51.44 9.12
C SER A 13 -43.51 -50.83 7.86
N CYS A 14 -43.95 -51.74 6.99
CA CYS A 14 -44.57 -51.69 5.65
C CYS A 14 -45.78 -50.75 5.40
N SER A 15 -46.01 -50.38 4.13
CA SER A 15 -47.05 -51.02 3.27
C SER A 15 -47.06 -50.50 1.81
N ASP A 16 -47.31 -51.40 0.85
CA ASP A 16 -47.33 -51.15 -0.61
C ASP A 16 -48.68 -50.63 -1.16
N GLY A 17 -48.63 -49.95 -2.31
CA GLY A 17 -49.78 -49.55 -3.14
C GLY A 17 -49.39 -49.36 -4.63
N PRO A 18 -50.30 -49.59 -5.60
CA PRO A 18 -49.93 -49.90 -6.99
C PRO A 18 -49.61 -48.69 -7.90
N PRO A 19 -48.89 -48.91 -9.03
CA PRO A 19 -48.46 -47.84 -9.92
C PRO A 19 -49.61 -47.29 -10.80
N THR A 20 -49.60 -45.98 -11.00
CA THR A 20 -50.51 -45.25 -11.91
C THR A 20 -49.73 -44.35 -12.88
N PRO A 21 -50.29 -43.97 -14.04
CA PRO A 21 -49.52 -43.87 -15.29
C PRO A 21 -48.86 -42.52 -15.56
N PHE A 22 -47.87 -42.55 -16.45
CA PHE A 22 -47.21 -41.37 -17.03
C PHE A 22 -48.20 -40.29 -17.50
N GLN A 23 -48.08 -39.08 -16.94
CA GLN A 23 -48.69 -37.88 -17.49
C GLN A 23 -47.67 -37.08 -18.29
N SER A 24 -48.03 -36.72 -19.52
CA SER A 24 -47.27 -35.81 -20.39
C SER A 24 -47.32 -34.37 -19.88
N PRO A 25 -46.25 -33.56 -20.06
CA PRO A 25 -46.23 -32.16 -19.63
C PRO A 25 -47.24 -31.29 -20.42
N PRO A 26 -47.74 -30.20 -19.82
CA PRO A 26 -48.75 -29.34 -20.45
C PRO A 26 -48.17 -28.48 -21.58
N PRO A 27 -48.99 -28.10 -22.58
CA PRO A 27 -48.56 -27.21 -23.67
C PRO A 27 -48.42 -25.75 -23.22
N PRO A 28 -47.60 -24.93 -23.90
CA PRO A 28 -47.44 -23.52 -23.56
C PRO A 28 -48.70 -22.70 -23.91
N PRO A 29 -49.11 -21.73 -23.06
CA PRO A 29 -50.26 -20.88 -23.35
C PRO A 29 -49.97 -19.89 -24.49
N SER A 30 -50.92 -19.76 -25.40
CA SER A 30 -50.86 -18.86 -26.54
C SER A 30 -51.23 -17.41 -26.19
N ALA A 31 -50.83 -16.51 -27.10
CA ALA A 31 -50.80 -15.07 -26.89
C ALA A 31 -52.15 -14.38 -26.65
N ARG A 32 -52.06 -13.28 -25.87
CA ARG A 32 -53.01 -12.16 -25.74
C ARG A 32 -54.29 -12.40 -24.92
N ASP A 33 -54.23 -11.90 -23.69
CA ASP A 33 -55.22 -10.88 -23.30
C ASP A 33 -54.54 -9.71 -22.56
N SER A 34 -54.98 -8.49 -22.86
CA SER A 34 -54.24 -7.27 -22.54
C SER A 34 -54.61 -6.69 -21.16
N LEU A 35 -53.83 -7.03 -20.12
CA LEU A 35 -53.86 -6.30 -18.86
C LEU A 35 -53.34 -4.86 -19.05
N ARG A 36 -54.27 -3.91 -19.14
CA ARG A 36 -53.98 -2.47 -19.05
C ARG A 36 -53.53 -2.10 -17.63
N LEU A 37 -52.26 -2.35 -17.32
CA LEU A 37 -51.56 -1.59 -16.29
C LEU A 37 -51.47 -0.13 -16.77
N GLN A 38 -52.30 0.75 -16.20
CA GLN A 38 -52.11 2.18 -16.35
C GLN A 38 -50.73 2.55 -15.78
N ARG A 39 -49.77 2.83 -16.66
CA ARG A 39 -48.62 3.67 -16.29
C ARG A 39 -49.16 5.04 -15.89
N SER A 40 -49.29 5.27 -14.59
CA SER A 40 -49.48 6.60 -14.01
C SER A 40 -48.20 7.41 -14.18
N SER A 41 -47.96 7.90 -15.40
CA SER A 41 -46.94 8.90 -15.67
C SER A 41 -47.36 10.24 -15.08
N VAL A 42 -47.35 10.34 -13.75
CA VAL A 42 -47.48 11.61 -13.02
C VAL A 42 -46.16 12.36 -13.16
N CYS A 43 -45.86 12.78 -14.38
CA CYS A 43 -44.83 13.76 -14.67
C CYS A 43 -45.34 15.11 -14.16
N SER A 44 -45.24 15.32 -12.84
CA SER A 44 -45.66 16.55 -12.19
C SER A 44 -44.76 17.69 -12.64
N ARG A 45 -45.20 18.39 -13.70
CA ARG A 45 -44.59 19.65 -14.18
C ARG A 45 -44.41 20.65 -13.02
N ALA A 46 -45.33 20.63 -12.05
CA ALA A 46 -45.23 21.44 -10.84
C ALA A 46 -44.02 21.07 -9.97
N TYR A 47 -43.75 19.77 -9.74
CA TYR A 47 -42.58 19.35 -8.96
C TYR A 47 -41.26 19.77 -9.63
N PHE A 48 -41.13 19.58 -10.94
CA PHE A 48 -39.93 20.00 -11.68
C PHE A 48 -39.73 21.52 -11.64
N VAL A 49 -40.81 22.31 -11.77
CA VAL A 49 -40.76 23.77 -11.64
C VAL A 49 -40.34 24.19 -10.23
N VAL A 50 -40.84 23.55 -9.18
CA VAL A 50 -40.45 23.84 -7.78
C VAL A 50 -38.97 23.54 -7.56
N VAL A 51 -38.46 22.37 -8.00
CA VAL A 51 -37.03 22.03 -7.90
C VAL A 51 -36.16 23.02 -8.69
N MET A 52 -36.59 23.43 -9.89
CA MET A 52 -35.89 24.46 -10.66
C MET A 52 -35.86 25.81 -9.93
N VAL A 53 -36.95 26.25 -9.30
CA VAL A 53 -36.96 27.50 -8.52
C VAL A 53 -35.96 27.43 -7.35
N PHE A 54 -35.94 26.33 -6.59
CA PHE A 54 -34.95 26.15 -5.51
C PHE A 54 -33.50 26.13 -6.03
N PHE A 55 -33.25 25.50 -7.18
CA PHE A 55 -31.94 25.48 -7.82
C PHE A 55 -31.46 26.88 -8.24
N HIS A 56 -32.36 27.70 -8.83
CA HIS A 56 -32.02 29.07 -9.21
C HIS A 56 -31.81 29.97 -7.97
N LEU A 57 -32.63 29.84 -6.93
CA LEU A 57 -32.44 30.56 -5.67
C LEU A 57 -31.12 30.20 -4.99
N TYR A 58 -30.72 28.93 -5.01
CA TYR A 58 -29.44 28.48 -4.48
C TYR A 58 -28.25 29.08 -5.25
N ILE A 59 -28.29 29.08 -6.58
CA ILE A 59 -27.26 29.71 -7.42
C ILE A 59 -27.20 31.23 -7.18
N ILE A 60 -28.34 31.91 -7.11
CA ILE A 60 -28.38 33.36 -6.84
C ILE A 60 -27.76 33.68 -5.47
N ASN A 61 -28.05 32.87 -4.44
CA ASN A 61 -27.45 33.04 -3.12
C ASN A 61 -25.93 32.79 -3.11
N ILE A 62 -25.42 31.80 -3.86
CA ILE A 62 -23.97 31.60 -4.02
C ILE A 62 -23.32 32.80 -4.74
N ILE A 63 -23.93 33.29 -5.82
CA ILE A 63 -23.43 34.45 -6.56
C ILE A 63 -23.44 35.70 -5.66
N ALA A 64 -24.50 35.92 -4.88
CA ALA A 64 -24.58 37.02 -3.92
C ALA A 64 -23.49 36.92 -2.82
N LEU A 65 -23.22 35.71 -2.32
CA LEU A 65 -22.14 35.47 -1.35
C LEU A 65 -20.77 35.77 -1.95
N LEU A 66 -20.50 35.29 -3.18
CA LEU A 66 -19.24 35.54 -3.89
C LEU A 66 -19.06 37.04 -4.21
N LEU A 67 -20.12 37.74 -4.59
CA LEU A 67 -20.09 39.19 -4.80
C LEU A 67 -19.89 39.96 -3.48
N TYR A 68 -20.49 39.50 -2.37
CA TYR A 68 -20.28 40.10 -1.05
C TYR A 68 -18.83 39.91 -0.56
N VAL A 69 -18.24 38.73 -0.75
CA VAL A 69 -16.82 38.49 -0.49
C VAL A 69 -15.96 39.38 -1.39
N HIS A 70 -16.21 39.37 -2.70
CA HIS A 70 -15.46 40.21 -3.65
C HIS A 70 -15.57 41.72 -3.32
N TYR A 71 -16.72 42.22 -2.89
CA TYR A 71 -16.90 43.62 -2.54
C TYR A 71 -16.18 44.01 -1.24
N ASN A 72 -16.19 43.12 -0.23
CA ASN A 72 -15.51 43.37 1.05
C ASN A 72 -14.00 43.08 1.02
N THR A 73 -13.53 42.28 0.08
CA THR A 73 -12.09 42.05 -0.18
C THR A 73 -11.53 43.00 -1.26
N GLY A 74 -12.40 43.63 -2.05
CA GLY A 74 -12.07 44.46 -3.22
C GLY A 74 -12.29 45.96 -2.99
N SER A 75 -11.74 46.51 -1.91
CA SER A 75 -11.64 47.97 -1.68
C SER A 75 -10.20 48.38 -1.36
N GLY A 76 -9.27 47.93 -2.21
CA GLY A 76 -7.84 48.26 -2.16
C GLY A 76 -7.27 48.44 -3.56
N GLU A 77 -7.14 49.70 -3.97
CA GLU A 77 -6.30 50.21 -5.06
C GLU A 77 -6.57 49.70 -6.49
N ASP A 78 -7.12 50.59 -7.34
CA ASP A 78 -6.47 50.86 -8.63
C ASP A 78 -6.94 52.21 -9.25
N SER A 79 -6.04 53.21 -9.32
CA SER A 79 -6.16 54.40 -10.19
C SER A 79 -4.88 55.25 -10.23
N LYS A 80 -3.99 54.91 -11.19
CA LYS A 80 -3.12 55.81 -11.98
C LYS A 80 -2.34 56.94 -11.27
N ASN A 81 -1.01 56.85 -11.29
CA ASN A 81 -0.19 57.72 -12.15
C ASN A 81 1.29 57.27 -12.23
N GLU A 82 1.96 57.73 -13.30
CA GLU A 82 3.35 57.38 -13.67
C GLU A 82 4.38 58.44 -13.12
N PRO A 83 5.68 58.42 -13.46
CA PRO A 83 6.76 58.27 -12.48
C PRO A 83 7.52 59.57 -12.19
N ASN A 84 8.32 59.61 -11.10
CA ASN A 84 9.54 60.44 -11.08
C ASN A 84 10.54 60.13 -9.94
N HIS A 85 11.81 59.99 -10.34
CA HIS A 85 13.06 60.37 -9.69
C HIS A 85 13.34 60.19 -8.17
N ALA A 86 14.40 59.39 -7.95
CA ALA A 86 15.66 59.76 -7.28
C ALA A 86 15.86 59.53 -5.76
N ASP A 87 16.92 58.73 -5.53
CA ASP A 87 17.98 58.88 -4.53
C ASP A 87 17.82 58.53 -3.04
N ARG A 88 18.87 57.78 -2.64
CA ARG A 88 19.60 57.76 -1.36
C ARG A 88 19.12 56.88 -0.19
N SER A 89 20.02 55.94 0.09
CA SER A 89 20.35 55.33 1.39
C SER A 89 20.13 56.18 2.63
N SER A 90 19.60 55.56 3.70
CA SER A 90 20.41 55.23 4.89
C SER A 90 19.64 54.38 5.90
N SER A 91 20.34 53.42 6.52
CA SER A 91 19.92 52.71 7.73
C SER A 91 19.92 53.63 8.96
N VAL A 92 18.96 53.47 9.89
CA VAL A 92 19.18 53.50 11.36
C VAL A 92 17.98 52.85 12.07
N THR A 93 18.28 52.14 13.16
CA THR A 93 17.38 51.42 14.08
C THR A 93 16.62 52.33 15.05
N LEU A 94 15.38 51.99 15.43
CA LEU A 94 14.82 52.17 16.80
C LEU A 94 13.41 51.57 16.93
N ALA A 95 13.09 51.04 18.12
CA ALA A 95 11.78 50.52 18.56
C ALA A 95 11.43 51.17 19.93
N PRO A 96 10.33 50.85 20.65
CA PRO A 96 9.08 50.15 20.32
C PRO A 96 7.86 51.11 20.56
N PRO A 97 6.61 50.65 20.85
CA PRO A 97 6.28 50.12 22.18
C PRO A 97 5.40 48.85 22.18
N ALA A 98 5.35 48.19 23.33
CA ALA A 98 4.51 47.03 23.58
C ALA A 98 3.21 47.42 24.30
N SER A 99 2.16 46.61 24.07
CA SER A 99 1.04 46.42 24.99
C SER A 99 0.62 44.95 24.87
N GLY A 100 0.75 44.17 25.93
CA GLY A 100 0.44 42.76 25.94
C GLY A 100 -0.59 42.41 27.01
N GLU A 101 -1.29 41.30 26.81
CA GLU A 101 -2.05 40.49 27.78
C GLU A 101 -2.25 39.13 27.06
N LEU A 102 -1.42 38.10 27.29
CA LEU A 102 -1.36 37.18 28.43
C LEU A 102 -2.34 35.98 28.29
N HIS A 103 -1.84 34.78 28.60
CA HIS A 103 -2.47 33.45 28.46
C HIS A 103 -2.54 32.90 27.02
N SER A 104 -2.09 31.68 26.70
CA SER A 104 -1.43 30.64 27.52
C SER A 104 -0.42 29.88 26.65
N ALA A 105 0.80 29.64 27.15
CA ALA A 105 1.83 28.93 26.41
C ALA A 105 1.71 27.41 26.60
N SER A 106 1.23 26.69 25.58
CA SER A 106 1.52 25.27 25.43
C SER A 106 2.79 25.11 24.62
N SER A 107 3.81 24.50 25.22
CA SER A 107 5.08 24.20 24.55
C SER A 107 4.90 23.13 23.48
N GLY A 108 4.92 23.54 22.21
CA GLY A 108 4.91 22.64 21.05
C GLY A 108 6.02 23.02 20.07
N SER A 109 6.87 22.06 19.71
CA SER A 109 7.99 22.23 18.77
C SER A 109 7.47 22.49 17.35
N SER A 110 7.22 23.74 17.00
CA SER A 110 6.65 24.18 15.72
C SER A 110 7.67 24.21 14.56
N GLY A 111 8.18 23.04 14.20
CA GLY A 111 8.64 22.81 12.82
C GLY A 111 7.44 22.81 11.86
N PRO A 112 7.60 23.15 10.57
CA PRO A 112 6.53 23.04 9.59
C PRO A 112 6.04 21.59 9.47
N ILE A 113 4.71 21.40 9.52
CA ILE A 113 4.08 20.09 9.42
C ILE A 113 4.37 19.51 8.02
N PHE A 114 5.11 18.39 7.97
CA PHE A 114 5.30 17.66 6.72
C PHE A 114 3.98 16.99 6.29
N HIS A 115 3.64 17.07 5.00
CA HIS A 115 2.50 16.43 4.37
C HIS A 115 2.97 15.49 3.26
N LEU A 116 2.31 14.35 3.08
CA LEU A 116 2.63 13.38 2.04
C LEU A 116 2.25 13.93 0.66
N PRO A 117 3.21 14.07 -0.29
CA PRO A 117 2.89 14.41 -1.66
C PRO A 117 2.05 13.31 -2.31
N ARG A 118 0.91 13.70 -2.88
CA ARG A 118 0.03 12.82 -3.65
C ARG A 118 -0.08 13.36 -5.08
N LEU A 119 0.03 12.49 -6.07
CA LEU A 119 -0.15 12.85 -7.48
C LEU A 119 -1.62 13.19 -7.75
N GLU A 120 -1.89 14.18 -8.61
CA GLU A 120 -3.26 14.51 -8.99
C GLU A 120 -3.70 13.69 -10.21
N GLY A 121 -4.86 13.04 -10.10
CA GLY A 121 -5.44 12.25 -11.20
C GLY A 121 -6.11 13.10 -12.29
N ILE A 122 -6.68 14.24 -11.90
CA ILE A 122 -7.45 15.19 -12.74
C ILE A 122 -8.68 14.56 -13.40
N ARG A 123 -8.49 13.64 -14.35
CA ARG A 123 -9.55 12.81 -14.97
C ARG A 123 -8.93 11.59 -15.65
N VAL A 124 -9.72 10.53 -15.84
CA VAL A 124 -9.32 9.36 -16.66
C VAL A 124 -8.87 9.82 -18.05
N GLY A 125 -7.75 9.26 -18.52
CA GLY A 125 -7.11 9.63 -19.79
C GLY A 125 -6.37 10.97 -19.77
N HIS A 126 -6.27 11.67 -18.64
CA HIS A 126 -5.38 12.83 -18.51
C HIS A 126 -3.92 12.40 -18.70
N MET A 127 -3.14 13.25 -19.37
CA MET A 127 -1.74 13.02 -19.70
C MET A 127 -0.90 14.16 -19.13
N GLN A 128 -0.02 13.88 -18.18
CA GLN A 128 0.93 14.84 -17.63
C GLN A 128 2.38 14.40 -17.92
N THR A 129 3.29 15.36 -18.03
CA THR A 129 4.70 15.11 -18.35
C THR A 129 5.53 15.11 -17.06
N VAL A 130 6.37 14.11 -16.88
CA VAL A 130 7.23 13.96 -15.68
C VAL A 130 8.68 13.64 -16.07
N SER A 131 9.64 14.33 -15.45
CA SER A 131 11.07 14.11 -15.72
C SER A 131 11.67 13.18 -14.65
N LEU A 132 11.73 11.89 -14.96
CA LEU A 132 12.21 10.85 -14.05
C LEU A 132 13.71 10.58 -14.21
N THR A 133 14.26 10.82 -15.40
CA THR A 133 15.69 10.84 -15.72
C THR A 133 16.08 12.24 -16.22
N LEU A 134 17.38 12.52 -16.28
CA LEU A 134 17.88 13.83 -16.73
C LEU A 134 17.57 14.08 -18.21
N ASP A 135 17.68 13.03 -19.04
CA ASP A 135 17.63 13.15 -20.51
C ASP A 135 16.28 12.72 -21.12
N HIS A 136 15.30 12.31 -20.30
CA HIS A 136 14.02 11.82 -20.81
C HIS A 136 12.78 12.25 -20.01
N THR A 137 11.85 12.90 -20.71
CA THR A 137 10.50 13.22 -20.22
C THR A 137 9.57 12.04 -20.47
N HIS A 138 8.97 11.52 -19.40
CA HIS A 138 8.01 10.42 -19.45
C HIS A 138 6.58 10.95 -19.45
N LYS A 139 5.65 10.15 -19.99
CA LYS A 139 4.22 10.46 -19.98
C LYS A 139 3.54 9.67 -18.86
N LEU A 140 2.89 10.39 -17.95
CA LEU A 140 2.11 9.85 -16.84
C LEU A 140 0.62 9.96 -17.22
N ARG A 141 -0.04 8.81 -17.42
CA ARG A 141 -1.44 8.69 -17.85
C ARG A 141 -2.32 8.28 -16.68
N THR A 142 -3.35 9.05 -16.36
CA THR A 142 -4.38 8.62 -15.39
C THR A 142 -5.24 7.52 -16.00
N LEU A 143 -5.29 6.34 -15.38
CA LEU A 143 -6.13 5.22 -15.82
C LEU A 143 -7.47 5.15 -15.06
N SER A 144 -7.46 5.53 -13.78
CA SER A 144 -8.63 5.49 -12.89
C SER A 144 -8.49 6.55 -11.80
N LEU A 145 -9.62 7.01 -11.26
CA LEU A 145 -9.66 7.88 -10.07
C LEU A 145 -10.00 7.10 -8.79
N LYS A 146 -10.65 5.94 -8.90
CA LYS A 146 -10.93 4.99 -7.81
C LYS A 146 -10.56 3.56 -8.25
N PRO A 147 -9.37 3.03 -7.92
CA PRO A 147 -8.34 3.67 -7.12
C PRO A 147 -7.66 4.75 -7.95
N LEU A 148 -6.96 5.65 -7.28
CA LEU A 148 -6.12 6.64 -7.97
C LEU A 148 -4.91 5.94 -8.59
N LEU A 149 -5.02 5.63 -9.88
CA LEU A 149 -4.11 4.76 -10.64
C LEU A 149 -3.60 5.45 -11.91
N PHE A 150 -2.30 5.33 -12.12
CA PHE A 150 -1.59 5.87 -13.26
C PHE A 150 -0.76 4.81 -13.99
N GLU A 151 -0.44 5.10 -15.25
CA GLU A 151 0.46 4.35 -16.11
C GLU A 151 1.60 5.25 -16.60
N ILE A 152 2.82 4.72 -16.61
CA ILE A 152 4.04 5.35 -17.12
C ILE A 152 4.68 4.41 -18.15
N PRO A 153 4.34 4.51 -19.44
CA PRO A 153 5.00 3.75 -20.50
C PRO A 153 6.47 4.13 -20.59
N GLY A 154 7.36 3.13 -20.74
CA GLY A 154 8.80 3.35 -20.86
C GLY A 154 9.49 3.88 -19.59
N PHE A 155 8.93 3.61 -18.40
CA PHE A 155 9.58 3.89 -17.11
C PHE A 155 10.92 3.16 -16.97
N LEU A 156 11.03 1.94 -17.52
CA LEU A 156 12.29 1.26 -17.82
C LEU A 156 12.44 1.07 -19.34
N SER A 157 13.67 0.97 -19.81
CA SER A 157 13.94 0.42 -21.14
C SER A 157 13.82 -1.13 -21.17
N PRO A 158 13.64 -1.76 -22.34
CA PRO A 158 13.65 -3.22 -22.47
C PRO A 158 14.95 -3.86 -21.95
N GLU A 159 16.09 -3.18 -22.12
CA GLU A 159 17.41 -3.62 -21.64
C GLU A 159 17.46 -3.59 -20.11
N GLU A 160 16.95 -2.53 -19.48
CA GLU A 160 16.85 -2.41 -18.02
C GLU A 160 15.93 -3.49 -17.43
N CYS A 161 14.80 -3.78 -18.07
CA CYS A 161 13.94 -4.90 -17.70
C CYS A 161 14.69 -6.24 -17.76
N GLY A 162 15.49 -6.46 -18.81
CA GLY A 162 16.35 -7.64 -18.96
C GLY A 162 17.33 -7.80 -17.79
N VAL A 163 18.00 -6.72 -17.38
CA VAL A 163 18.93 -6.73 -16.24
C VAL A 163 18.21 -7.03 -14.92
N VAL A 164 17.02 -6.46 -14.67
CA VAL A 164 16.25 -6.79 -13.45
C VAL A 164 15.87 -8.27 -13.39
N MET A 165 15.42 -8.86 -14.51
CA MET A 165 15.14 -10.30 -14.57
C MET A 165 16.39 -11.16 -14.36
N GLN A 166 17.54 -10.77 -14.93
CA GLN A 166 18.81 -11.47 -14.72
C GLN A 166 19.28 -11.41 -13.26
N LEU A 167 19.20 -10.26 -12.61
CA LEU A 167 19.54 -10.12 -11.19
C LEU A 167 18.64 -10.99 -10.30
N ALA A 168 17.34 -11.06 -10.61
CA ALA A 168 16.41 -11.96 -9.92
C ALA A 168 16.75 -13.45 -10.13
N GLN A 169 17.13 -13.85 -11.35
CA GLN A 169 17.57 -15.21 -11.65
C GLN A 169 18.88 -15.58 -10.93
N LEU A 170 19.84 -14.65 -10.87
CA LEU A 170 21.13 -14.85 -10.20
C LEU A 170 20.99 -14.94 -8.67
N LYS A 171 20.09 -14.15 -8.07
CA LYS A 171 19.79 -14.25 -6.62
C LYS A 171 19.06 -15.55 -6.26
N GLY A 172 18.39 -16.18 -7.23
CA GLY A 172 17.57 -17.37 -7.03
C GLY A 172 16.11 -17.02 -6.75
N LEU A 173 15.20 -17.84 -7.30
CA LEU A 173 13.75 -17.68 -7.21
C LEU A 173 13.15 -18.84 -6.41
N THR A 174 12.38 -18.53 -5.38
CA THR A 174 11.63 -19.52 -4.58
C THR A 174 10.21 -19.66 -5.10
N ALA A 175 9.64 -20.85 -5.04
CA ALA A 175 8.23 -21.05 -5.37
C ALA A 175 7.34 -20.51 -4.26
N SER A 176 6.21 -19.91 -4.61
CA SER A 176 5.17 -19.56 -3.63
C SER A 176 4.71 -20.85 -2.91
N PRO A 177 4.65 -20.88 -1.56
CA PRO A 177 4.27 -22.08 -0.82
C PRO A 177 2.92 -22.65 -1.26
N LYS A 178 2.88 -23.94 -1.56
CA LYS A 178 1.62 -24.65 -1.82
C LYS A 178 0.94 -24.94 -0.48
N SER A 179 -0.39 -24.89 -0.45
CA SER A 179 -1.18 -25.21 0.73
C SER A 179 -1.00 -26.68 1.17
N THR A 180 -0.04 -26.93 2.05
CA THR A 180 -0.01 -28.14 2.88
C THR A 180 -0.98 -27.96 4.05
N PRO A 181 -1.76 -29.00 4.42
CA PRO A 181 -2.60 -28.93 5.61
C PRO A 181 -1.74 -28.77 6.87
N VAL A 182 -2.35 -28.23 7.93
CA VAL A 182 -1.72 -27.86 9.20
C VAL A 182 -1.17 -29.10 9.92
N ASP A 183 0.08 -29.45 9.63
CA ASP A 183 0.90 -30.39 10.43
C ASP A 183 2.42 -30.26 10.13
N SER A 184 2.84 -29.15 9.50
CA SER A 184 4.25 -28.83 9.30
C SER A 184 4.81 -28.17 10.56
N GLN A 185 5.74 -28.86 11.22
CA GLN A 185 6.55 -28.34 12.31
C GLN A 185 7.20 -27.00 11.91
N GLU A 186 7.35 -26.07 12.84
CA GLU A 186 8.08 -24.82 12.60
C GLU A 186 9.54 -25.14 12.22
N GLU A 187 9.89 -25.02 10.93
CA GLU A 187 11.28 -25.14 10.49
C GLU A 187 12.07 -23.95 11.05
N GLN A 188 12.77 -24.19 12.15
CA GLN A 188 13.66 -23.20 12.76
C GLN A 188 14.82 -22.91 11.80
N LEU A 189 14.74 -21.76 11.12
CA LEU A 189 15.83 -21.21 10.33
C LEU A 189 17.12 -21.18 11.16
N THR A 190 18.19 -21.73 10.60
CA THR A 190 19.52 -21.62 11.20
C THR A 190 19.99 -20.16 11.21
N GLN A 191 20.95 -19.85 12.08
CA GLN A 191 21.54 -18.51 12.15
C GLN A 191 22.16 -18.06 10.82
N ASP A 192 22.64 -19.00 10.01
CA ASP A 192 23.25 -18.73 8.71
C ASP A 192 22.20 -18.46 7.63
N GLU A 193 21.10 -19.22 7.62
CA GLU A 193 19.97 -18.97 6.73
C GLU A 193 19.31 -17.63 7.06
N LEU A 194 19.13 -17.32 8.35
CA LEU A 194 18.63 -16.02 8.78
C LEU A 194 19.57 -14.88 8.38
N PHE A 195 20.88 -15.03 8.58
CA PHE A 195 21.85 -14.03 8.10
C PHE A 195 21.71 -13.84 6.58
N SER A 196 21.62 -14.93 5.82
CA SER A 196 21.49 -14.90 4.34
C SER A 196 20.15 -14.34 3.85
N LEU A 197 19.10 -14.36 4.69
CA LEU A 197 17.82 -13.70 4.42
C LEU A 197 17.88 -12.20 4.70
N LEU A 198 18.64 -11.78 5.72
CA LEU A 198 18.85 -10.39 6.08
C LEU A 198 19.88 -9.68 5.19
N ASP A 199 20.90 -10.39 4.71
CA ASP A 199 21.94 -9.92 3.79
C ASP A 199 21.33 -9.77 2.39
N LEU A 200 20.74 -8.59 2.16
CA LEU A 200 19.92 -8.31 1.00
C LEU A 200 20.76 -8.00 -0.23
N ASN A 201 21.95 -7.43 -0.04
CA ASN A 201 22.90 -7.10 -1.10
C ASN A 201 23.93 -8.21 -1.39
N GLN A 202 24.06 -9.20 -0.50
CA GLN A 202 24.97 -10.36 -0.56
C GLN A 202 26.47 -10.02 -0.44
N ASP A 203 26.82 -9.00 0.35
CA ASP A 203 28.20 -8.60 0.64
C ASP A 203 28.81 -9.25 1.90
N GLY A 204 28.01 -9.97 2.70
CA GLY A 204 28.45 -10.67 3.90
C GLY A 204 28.48 -9.82 5.18
N LEU A 205 27.92 -8.60 5.15
CA LEU A 205 27.87 -7.65 6.28
C LEU A 205 26.47 -7.08 6.45
N LEU A 206 25.73 -7.44 7.50
CA LEU A 206 24.41 -6.84 7.74
C LEU A 206 24.51 -5.37 8.10
N GLN A 207 23.85 -4.55 7.31
CA GLN A 207 23.76 -3.10 7.49
C GLN A 207 22.44 -2.68 8.17
N ARG A 208 22.40 -1.45 8.70
CA ARG A 208 21.22 -0.93 9.41
C ARG A 208 19.99 -0.95 8.53
N GLU A 209 20.14 -0.52 7.29
CA GLU A 209 19.09 -0.41 6.30
C GLU A 209 18.51 -1.79 5.95
N GLU A 210 19.34 -2.83 5.87
CA GLU A 210 18.89 -4.18 5.53
C GLU A 210 18.06 -4.82 6.65
N ILE A 211 18.53 -4.70 7.90
CA ILE A 211 17.82 -5.17 9.11
C ILE A 211 16.45 -4.49 9.25
N LEU A 212 16.32 -3.24 8.81
CA LEU A 212 15.12 -2.42 8.99
C LEU A 212 14.19 -2.40 7.76
N SER A 213 14.71 -2.75 6.57
CA SER A 213 13.91 -3.01 5.37
C SER A 213 13.17 -4.36 5.44
N LEU A 214 13.50 -5.21 6.41
CA LEU A 214 12.97 -6.56 6.54
C LEU A 214 12.23 -6.79 7.86
N SER A 215 10.91 -6.87 7.75
CA SER A 215 10.06 -7.55 8.73
C SER A 215 9.34 -8.76 8.14
N LEU A 216 9.70 -9.18 6.92
CA LEU A 216 9.12 -10.29 6.16
C LEU A 216 10.23 -11.14 5.50
N SER A 217 10.25 -12.45 5.75
CA SER A 217 11.10 -13.38 5.02
C SER A 217 10.57 -13.65 3.59
N ASN A 218 11.37 -14.32 2.76
CA ASN A 218 10.99 -14.67 1.37
C ASN A 218 9.82 -15.67 1.27
N ASP A 219 9.58 -16.47 2.31
CA ASP A 219 8.46 -17.42 2.45
C ASP A 219 7.24 -16.83 3.19
N GLY A 220 7.36 -15.61 3.74
CA GLY A 220 6.32 -14.93 4.51
C GLY A 220 6.29 -15.27 6.00
N SER A 221 7.26 -16.06 6.49
CA SER A 221 7.53 -16.14 7.93
C SER A 221 8.08 -14.82 8.47
N ARG A 222 7.80 -14.56 9.75
CA ARG A 222 8.17 -13.31 10.41
C ARG A 222 9.40 -13.52 11.26
N LEU A 223 10.32 -12.56 11.23
CA LEU A 223 11.18 -12.39 12.38
C LEU A 223 10.33 -11.87 13.53
N SER A 224 10.47 -12.49 14.70
CA SER A 224 9.84 -11.97 15.91
C SER A 224 10.36 -10.55 16.16
N SER A 225 9.50 -9.69 16.69
CA SER A 225 9.88 -8.32 17.03
C SER A 225 10.98 -8.24 18.08
N TYR A 226 11.04 -9.25 18.96
CA TYR A 226 12.14 -9.47 19.88
C TYR A 226 13.45 -9.72 19.10
N ASN A 227 13.45 -10.63 18.13
CA ASN A 227 14.61 -10.94 17.30
C ASN A 227 15.11 -9.68 16.56
N LEU A 228 14.23 -8.93 15.89
CA LEU A 228 14.61 -7.69 15.19
C LEU A 228 15.21 -6.64 16.14
N ARG A 229 14.63 -6.50 17.35
CA ARG A 229 15.13 -5.54 18.35
C ARG A 229 16.50 -5.94 18.90
N GLU A 230 16.73 -7.23 19.17
CA GLU A 230 18.04 -7.72 19.62
C GLU A 230 19.10 -7.61 18.51
N ILE A 231 18.76 -7.90 17.25
CA ILE A 231 19.67 -7.71 16.10
C ILE A 231 20.03 -6.22 15.96
N HIS A 232 19.04 -5.32 16.03
CA HIS A 232 19.27 -3.88 15.95
C HIS A 232 20.10 -3.35 17.14
N MET A 233 19.81 -3.77 18.37
CA MET A 233 20.65 -3.43 19.54
C MET A 233 22.07 -4.01 19.45
N GLY A 234 22.23 -5.16 18.79
CA GLY A 234 23.54 -5.73 18.47
C GLY A 234 24.33 -4.88 17.48
N LEU A 235 23.67 -4.40 16.43
CA LEU A 235 24.24 -3.48 15.44
C LEU A 235 24.68 -2.15 16.08
N GLU A 236 23.86 -1.55 16.93
CA GLU A 236 24.20 -0.31 17.65
C GLU A 236 25.40 -0.46 18.60
N ARG A 237 25.71 -1.70 19.03
CA ARG A 237 26.92 -2.02 19.83
C ARG A 237 28.15 -2.28 18.95
N SER A 238 27.99 -2.48 17.64
CA SER A 238 29.11 -2.68 16.71
C SER A 238 29.82 -1.34 16.45
N PRO A 239 31.12 -1.20 16.78
CA PRO A 239 31.87 0.02 16.51
C PRO A 239 32.06 0.29 15.01
N ALA A 240 31.79 -0.71 14.15
CA ALA A 240 31.83 -0.57 12.70
C ALA A 240 30.47 -0.13 12.09
N GLY A 241 29.38 -0.15 12.86
CA GLY A 241 28.02 0.13 12.35
C GLY A 241 27.46 -0.93 11.39
N VAL A 242 28.12 -2.09 11.29
CA VAL A 242 27.75 -3.27 10.48
C VAL A 242 28.00 -4.55 11.28
N LEU A 243 27.39 -5.66 10.89
CA LEU A 243 27.58 -6.98 11.52
C LEU A 243 28.03 -8.03 10.52
N SER A 244 29.24 -8.55 10.67
CA SER A 244 29.65 -9.75 9.95
C SER A 244 28.89 -10.99 10.44
N LEU A 245 28.81 -12.05 9.62
CA LEU A 245 28.25 -13.35 10.01
C LEU A 245 28.82 -13.90 11.33
N LYS A 246 30.10 -13.61 11.61
CA LYS A 246 30.75 -14.04 12.86
C LYS A 246 30.23 -13.27 14.08
N GLU A 247 30.04 -11.96 13.97
CA GLU A 247 29.50 -11.13 15.04
C GLU A 247 28.01 -11.43 15.25
N PHE A 248 27.26 -11.60 14.16
CA PHE A 248 25.87 -12.05 14.20
C PHE A 248 25.73 -13.35 14.99
N ARG A 249 26.50 -14.40 14.64
CA ARG A 249 26.55 -15.69 15.36
C ARG A 249 26.92 -15.59 16.85
N GLN A 250 27.70 -14.56 17.23
CA GLN A 250 28.09 -14.34 18.62
C GLN A 250 27.01 -13.64 19.45
N MET A 251 26.26 -12.73 18.83
CA MET A 251 25.13 -12.05 19.48
C MET A 251 23.86 -12.90 19.48
N SER A 252 23.69 -13.75 18.47
CA SER A 252 22.48 -14.53 18.23
C SER A 252 22.19 -15.59 19.30
N GLY A 253 23.23 -16.19 19.90
CA GLY A 253 23.15 -17.02 21.11
C GLY A 253 21.89 -17.88 21.27
N ASN A 254 21.24 -17.77 22.42
CA ASN A 254 19.93 -18.39 22.70
C ASN A 254 18.74 -17.51 22.25
N VAL A 255 18.96 -16.31 21.68
CA VAL A 255 17.91 -15.36 21.29
C VAL A 255 16.94 -16.00 20.30
N PHE A 256 17.46 -16.80 19.37
CA PHE A 256 16.67 -17.48 18.34
C PHE A 256 16.05 -18.82 18.79
N GLN A 257 16.34 -19.32 20.00
CA GLN A 257 15.76 -20.58 20.49
C GLN A 257 14.28 -20.45 20.90
N HIS A 258 13.79 -19.23 21.13
CA HIS A 258 12.39 -18.95 21.54
C HIS A 258 11.60 -18.16 20.48
N GLY A 259 12.21 -17.87 19.34
CA GLY A 259 11.55 -17.21 18.21
C GLY A 259 10.82 -18.23 17.33
N GLY A 260 9.70 -18.76 17.81
CA GLY A 260 8.82 -19.57 16.96
C GLY A 260 8.35 -18.77 15.74
N ALA A 261 8.20 -19.44 14.61
CA ALA A 261 7.79 -18.83 13.34
C ALA A 261 6.28 -18.50 13.40
N GLY A 262 5.95 -17.39 14.07
CA GLY A 262 4.57 -16.95 14.25
C GLY A 262 3.83 -16.87 12.92
N GLN A 263 2.60 -17.41 12.88
CA GLN A 263 1.77 -17.52 11.68
C GLN A 263 1.89 -16.27 10.79
N GLY A 264 2.24 -16.47 9.52
CA GLY A 264 2.35 -15.40 8.53
C GLY A 264 1.10 -14.53 8.50
N LEU A 265 1.23 -13.27 8.06
CA LEU A 265 0.04 -12.45 7.81
C LEU A 265 -0.89 -13.23 6.87
N TYR A 266 -2.18 -13.33 7.22
CA TYR A 266 -3.19 -13.94 6.35
C TYR A 266 -3.11 -13.32 4.95
N GLY A 267 -2.94 -14.13 3.90
CA GLY A 267 -3.12 -13.68 2.52
C GLY A 267 -2.08 -14.17 1.52
N GLU A 268 -0.86 -13.63 1.53
CA GLU A 268 0.03 -13.63 0.34
C GLU A 268 0.28 -15.02 -0.28
N ASN A 269 0.47 -16.06 0.54
CA ASN A 269 0.69 -17.43 0.07
C ASN A 269 -0.59 -18.16 -0.44
N GLN A 270 -1.78 -17.62 -0.21
CA GLN A 270 -3.06 -18.12 -0.78
C GLN A 270 -3.53 -17.29 -1.99
N ILE A 271 -2.91 -16.13 -2.22
CA ILE A 271 -3.28 -15.19 -3.28
C ILE A 271 -2.68 -15.61 -4.63
N ARG A 272 -1.45 -16.13 -4.69
CA ARG A 272 -0.72 -16.36 -5.95
C ARG A 272 -0.56 -17.84 -6.30
N HIS A 273 -0.76 -18.17 -7.57
CA HIS A 273 -0.77 -19.54 -8.10
C HIS A 273 0.21 -19.69 -9.25
N MET A 274 1.01 -20.77 -9.22
CA MET A 274 2.06 -21.09 -10.21
C MET A 274 3.06 -19.95 -10.46
N SER A 275 3.48 -19.30 -9.36
CA SER A 275 4.47 -18.23 -9.32
C SER A 275 5.76 -18.67 -8.62
N ILE A 276 6.87 -18.07 -9.06
CA ILE A 276 8.16 -18.07 -8.35
C ILE A 276 8.61 -16.61 -8.15
N GLN A 277 9.26 -16.30 -7.02
CA GLN A 277 9.58 -14.92 -6.63
C GLN A 277 10.94 -14.78 -5.93
N THR A 278 11.45 -13.56 -5.87
CA THR A 278 12.65 -13.18 -5.10
C THR A 278 12.64 -11.67 -4.80
N ARG A 279 13.54 -11.20 -3.94
CA ARG A 279 13.59 -9.80 -3.52
C ARG A 279 14.96 -9.16 -3.72
N LEU A 280 14.99 -8.06 -4.48
CA LEU A 280 16.18 -7.29 -4.83
C LEU A 280 16.24 -6.01 -4.00
N PHE A 281 17.36 -5.78 -3.33
CA PHE A 281 17.56 -4.55 -2.54
C PHE A 281 17.64 -3.32 -3.45
N LEU A 282 17.17 -2.17 -2.95
CA LEU A 282 17.24 -0.87 -3.64
C LEU A 282 18.18 0.14 -2.93
N GLY A 283 18.79 -0.27 -1.82
CA GLY A 283 19.69 0.55 -1.02
C GLY A 283 21.11 0.70 -1.60
N GLU A 284 22.06 1.05 -0.75
CA GLU A 284 23.48 1.11 -1.11
C GLU A 284 24.09 -0.30 -1.26
N GLY A 285 25.27 -0.40 -1.88
CA GLY A 285 25.89 -1.68 -2.27
C GLY A 285 25.26 -2.37 -3.48
N THR A 286 24.06 -1.95 -3.90
CA THR A 286 23.28 -2.60 -4.97
C THR A 286 23.75 -2.25 -6.39
N HIS A 287 23.35 -3.07 -7.37
CA HIS A 287 23.61 -2.81 -8.78
C HIS A 287 23.06 -1.44 -9.20
N HIS A 288 23.85 -0.66 -9.95
CA HIS A 288 23.55 0.75 -10.28
C HIS A 288 22.15 1.00 -10.88
N LEU A 289 21.60 0.02 -11.61
CA LEU A 289 20.23 0.07 -12.12
C LEU A 289 19.18 0.10 -11.01
N LEU A 290 19.34 -0.69 -9.93
CA LEU A 290 18.38 -0.72 -8.82
C LEU A 290 18.35 0.63 -8.09
N LYS A 291 19.52 1.24 -7.89
CA LYS A 291 19.66 2.62 -7.40
C LYS A 291 19.05 3.66 -8.37
N SER A 292 19.18 3.46 -9.69
CA SER A 292 18.54 4.28 -10.72
C SER A 292 17.00 4.18 -10.66
N ILE A 293 16.46 2.96 -10.49
CA ILE A 293 15.04 2.70 -10.30
C ILE A 293 14.54 3.42 -9.05
N LYS A 294 15.20 3.26 -7.89
CA LYS A 294 14.87 4.00 -6.66
C LYS A 294 14.78 5.50 -6.92
N ASN A 295 15.80 6.09 -7.55
CA ASN A 295 15.82 7.52 -7.87
C ASN A 295 14.64 7.96 -8.77
N ARG A 296 14.18 7.10 -9.71
CA ARG A 296 12.96 7.36 -10.50
C ARG A 296 11.71 7.30 -9.62
N VAL A 297 11.61 6.35 -8.69
CA VAL A 297 10.51 6.28 -7.70
C VAL A 297 10.46 7.55 -6.85
N THR A 298 11.59 7.97 -6.27
CA THR A 298 11.71 9.20 -5.46
C THR A 298 11.27 10.45 -6.23
N ARG A 299 11.64 10.56 -7.52
CA ARG A 299 11.22 11.68 -8.38
C ARG A 299 9.73 11.61 -8.76
N LEU A 300 9.21 10.41 -8.99
CA LEU A 300 7.80 10.19 -9.36
C LEU A 300 6.85 10.49 -8.20
N THR A 301 7.13 9.95 -7.01
CA THR A 301 6.27 10.12 -5.83
C THR A 301 6.52 11.42 -5.09
N ARG A 302 7.70 12.03 -5.28
CA ARG A 302 8.19 13.23 -4.56
C ARG A 302 8.37 13.00 -3.06
N LEU A 303 8.33 11.75 -2.60
CA LEU A 303 8.58 11.39 -1.20
C LEU A 303 10.09 11.52 -0.88
N PRO A 304 10.46 11.82 0.38
CA PRO A 304 11.85 11.78 0.83
C PRO A 304 12.48 10.41 0.56
N SER A 305 13.75 10.38 0.14
CA SER A 305 14.46 9.10 -0.09
C SER A 305 14.41 8.21 1.14
N SER A 306 14.60 8.78 2.35
CA SER A 306 14.52 8.06 3.62
C SER A 306 13.17 7.40 3.94
N MET A 307 12.07 7.71 3.24
CA MET A 307 10.83 6.91 3.32
C MET A 307 10.88 5.68 2.41
N ILE A 308 11.51 5.82 1.24
CA ILE A 308 11.64 4.77 0.23
C ILE A 308 12.77 3.78 0.61
N ASP A 309 13.86 4.29 1.18
CA ASP A 309 14.98 3.50 1.71
C ASP A 309 14.60 2.62 2.92
N LEU A 310 13.47 2.91 3.57
CA LEU A 310 12.91 2.15 4.70
C LEU A 310 11.64 1.36 4.32
N SER A 311 11.39 1.20 3.02
CA SER A 311 10.30 0.39 2.50
C SER A 311 10.80 -0.99 2.06
N GLU A 312 9.87 -1.89 1.76
CA GLU A 312 10.17 -3.25 1.30
C GLU A 312 11.08 -3.27 0.05
N PRO A 313 12.00 -4.25 -0.07
CA PRO A 313 12.81 -4.43 -1.27
C PRO A 313 11.94 -4.77 -2.50
N LEU A 314 12.49 -4.52 -3.71
CA LEU A 314 11.83 -4.82 -4.98
C LEU A 314 11.53 -6.32 -5.09
N GLU A 315 10.25 -6.70 -5.05
CA GLU A 315 9.83 -8.07 -5.23
C GLU A 315 9.67 -8.38 -6.73
N VAL A 316 10.48 -9.30 -7.24
CA VAL A 316 10.39 -9.78 -8.63
C VAL A 316 9.64 -11.10 -8.66
N VAL A 317 8.49 -11.13 -9.33
CA VAL A 317 7.62 -12.31 -9.46
C VAL A 317 7.55 -12.75 -10.92
N ARG A 318 7.68 -14.06 -11.13
CA ARG A 318 7.48 -14.73 -12.41
C ARG A 318 6.30 -15.69 -12.32
N TYR A 319 5.28 -15.46 -13.15
CA TYR A 319 4.18 -16.41 -13.38
C TYR A 319 4.49 -17.26 -14.60
N GLU A 320 4.39 -18.58 -14.44
CA GLU A 320 4.41 -19.53 -15.55
C GLU A 320 3.10 -19.50 -16.35
N GLN A 321 3.06 -20.19 -17.49
CA GLN A 321 1.80 -20.42 -18.20
C GLN A 321 0.79 -21.14 -17.28
N GLY A 322 -0.42 -20.60 -17.19
CA GLY A 322 -1.45 -21.03 -16.22
C GLY A 322 -1.41 -20.28 -14.88
N GLY A 323 -0.33 -19.56 -14.56
CA GLY A 323 -0.19 -18.80 -13.32
C GLY A 323 -1.04 -17.52 -13.29
N TYR A 324 -1.45 -17.15 -12.07
CA TYR A 324 -2.34 -16.02 -11.79
C TYR A 324 -2.23 -15.57 -10.32
N SER A 325 -2.87 -14.46 -10.00
CA SER A 325 -3.11 -13.99 -8.63
C SER A 325 -4.60 -13.76 -8.43
N ASN A 326 -5.14 -14.11 -7.28
CA ASN A 326 -6.48 -13.75 -6.83
C ASN A 326 -6.58 -12.22 -6.65
N ALA A 327 -7.81 -11.70 -6.63
CA ALA A 327 -8.05 -10.31 -6.28
C ALA A 327 -7.72 -10.05 -4.79
N HIS A 328 -6.92 -9.03 -4.50
CA HIS A 328 -6.46 -8.68 -3.15
C HIS A 328 -6.14 -7.18 -3.01
N HIS A 329 -5.95 -6.74 -1.77
CA HIS A 329 -5.32 -5.47 -1.44
C HIS A 329 -3.85 -5.72 -1.05
N ASP A 330 -2.97 -4.79 -1.39
CA ASP A 330 -1.57 -4.85 -0.94
C ASP A 330 -1.43 -4.52 0.55
N SER A 331 -2.31 -3.66 1.07
CA SER A 331 -2.28 -3.14 2.45
C SER A 331 -3.42 -3.74 3.28
N GLY A 332 -3.18 -3.98 4.57
CA GLY A 332 -4.19 -4.51 5.50
C GLY A 332 -5.15 -3.44 6.01
N PRO A 333 -6.36 -3.81 6.45
CA PRO A 333 -7.29 -2.88 7.07
C PRO A 333 -6.73 -2.37 8.41
N SER A 334 -6.64 -1.06 8.55
CA SER A 334 -6.11 -0.40 9.76
C SER A 334 -7.17 -0.28 10.85
N ASN A 335 -7.00 -1.02 11.96
CA ASN A 335 -7.76 -0.81 13.20
C ASN A 335 -6.92 -0.04 14.23
N PRO A 336 -7.52 0.64 15.22
CA PRO A 336 -6.78 1.41 16.25
C PRO A 336 -5.71 0.60 17.00
N ASP A 337 -5.99 -0.68 17.27
CA ASP A 337 -5.08 -1.60 17.97
C ASP A 337 -4.05 -2.27 17.06
N SER A 338 -4.02 -1.90 15.77
CA SER A 338 -3.09 -2.46 14.79
C SER A 338 -1.76 -1.72 14.75
N CYS A 339 -0.71 -2.42 14.33
CA CYS A 339 0.59 -1.84 14.05
C CYS A 339 1.09 -2.23 12.67
N CYS A 340 1.60 -1.26 11.93
CA CYS A 340 2.31 -1.55 10.71
C CYS A 340 3.57 -2.37 11.01
N LEU A 341 3.78 -3.39 10.18
CA LEU A 341 4.85 -4.36 10.38
C LEU A 341 6.24 -3.72 10.29
N HIS A 342 6.43 -2.74 9.38
CA HIS A 342 7.70 -2.02 9.22
C HIS A 342 8.03 -1.07 10.38
N THR A 343 7.03 -0.50 11.05
CA THR A 343 7.23 0.39 12.22
C THR A 343 7.17 -0.32 13.57
N TYR A 344 7.04 -1.65 13.61
CA TYR A 344 6.80 -2.37 14.87
C TYR A 344 7.90 -2.13 15.92
N LEU A 345 9.16 -1.91 15.50
CA LEU A 345 10.26 -1.55 16.39
C LEU A 345 10.04 -0.21 17.15
N ALA A 346 9.16 0.66 16.63
CA ALA A 346 8.76 1.94 17.23
C ALA A 346 7.38 1.89 17.91
N ALA A 347 6.78 0.70 18.02
CA ALA A 347 5.50 0.46 18.66
C ALA A 347 5.64 0.16 20.16
N ASN A 348 4.58 0.45 20.91
CA ASN A 348 4.50 0.09 22.33
C ASN A 348 4.15 -1.39 22.47
N SER A 349 4.68 -2.05 23.51
CA SER A 349 4.59 -3.51 23.74
C SER A 349 3.17 -4.08 23.89
N SER A 350 2.14 -3.25 23.86
CA SER A 350 0.73 -3.62 24.00
C SER A 350 -0.02 -3.81 22.66
N THR A 351 0.60 -3.52 21.51
CA THR A 351 -0.06 -3.75 20.20
C THR A 351 0.00 -5.22 19.79
N LEU A 352 -1.14 -5.90 19.81
CA LEU A 352 -1.25 -7.35 19.54
C LEU A 352 -1.31 -7.69 18.04
N ASN A 353 -1.89 -6.83 17.21
CA ASN A 353 -2.14 -7.12 15.80
C ASN A 353 -1.16 -6.37 14.88
N GLN A 354 -0.30 -7.10 14.20
CA GLN A 354 0.54 -6.57 13.12
C GLN A 354 -0.22 -6.62 11.78
N ILE A 355 -0.05 -5.61 10.93
CA ILE A 355 -0.59 -5.55 9.56
C ILE A 355 0.48 -5.05 8.58
N VAL A 356 0.33 -5.38 7.30
CA VAL A 356 1.12 -4.78 6.23
C VAL A 356 0.55 -3.40 5.91
N CYS A 357 1.40 -2.37 5.86
CA CYS A 357 1.00 -0.99 5.54
C CYS A 357 1.78 -0.50 4.32
N ARG A 358 1.14 -0.52 3.15
CA ARG A 358 1.74 -0.14 1.86
C ARG A 358 0.94 1.04 1.29
N TYR A 359 1.44 2.27 1.44
CA TYR A 359 0.73 3.48 1.02
C TYR A 359 0.59 3.61 -0.51
N VAL A 360 1.68 3.30 -1.21
CA VAL A 360 1.77 3.31 -2.68
C VAL A 360 2.32 1.96 -3.14
N THR A 361 1.80 1.48 -4.26
CA THR A 361 2.40 0.40 -5.04
C THR A 361 2.83 0.94 -6.40
N LEU A 362 4.07 0.62 -6.78
CA LEU A 362 4.59 0.77 -8.12
C LEU A 362 4.88 -0.61 -8.71
N LEU A 363 4.08 -1.03 -9.69
CA LEU A 363 4.28 -2.28 -10.44
C LEU A 363 5.05 -2.00 -11.74
N LEU A 364 6.07 -2.79 -12.02
CA LEU A 364 6.88 -2.75 -13.23
C LEU A 364 6.55 -3.98 -14.08
N PHE A 365 6.13 -3.80 -15.33
CA PHE A 365 6.07 -4.91 -16.29
C PHE A 365 7.46 -5.16 -16.87
N LEU A 366 8.09 -6.27 -16.48
CA LEU A 366 9.45 -6.61 -16.89
C LEU A 366 9.50 -7.34 -18.24
N ASN A 367 8.37 -7.86 -18.72
CA ASN A 367 8.24 -8.33 -20.10
C ASN A 367 6.86 -8.01 -20.69
N THR A 368 6.78 -8.07 -22.02
CA THR A 368 5.51 -8.12 -22.74
C THR A 368 5.00 -9.57 -22.74
N VAL A 369 3.71 -9.76 -22.45
CA VAL A 369 3.10 -11.11 -22.38
C VAL A 369 2.34 -11.42 -23.67
N ASP A 370 2.54 -12.63 -24.18
CA ASP A 370 1.97 -13.08 -25.47
C ASP A 370 0.43 -13.22 -25.41
N GLY A 371 -0.10 -13.69 -24.28
CA GLY A 371 -1.54 -13.84 -24.09
C GLY A 371 -1.95 -13.99 -22.62
N GLY A 372 -3.03 -13.31 -22.24
CA GLY A 372 -3.48 -13.19 -20.85
C GLY A 372 -2.50 -12.38 -20.00
N GLY A 373 -2.49 -12.64 -18.70
CA GLY A 373 -1.56 -11.99 -17.77
C GLY A 373 -1.86 -10.51 -17.49
N GLU A 374 -3.02 -9.98 -17.86
CA GLU A 374 -3.42 -8.61 -17.56
C GLU A 374 -3.41 -8.32 -16.05
N ARG A 375 -3.00 -7.12 -15.63
CA ARG A 375 -3.29 -6.61 -14.27
C ARG A 375 -4.71 -6.06 -14.30
N SER A 376 -5.59 -6.63 -13.48
CA SER A 376 -7.02 -6.31 -13.45
C SER A 376 -7.40 -5.62 -12.15
N PHE A 377 -8.03 -4.46 -12.25
CA PHE A 377 -8.68 -3.75 -11.14
C PHE A 377 -10.20 -3.93 -11.31
N PRO A 378 -10.81 -4.97 -10.70
CA PRO A 378 -12.20 -5.31 -10.96
C PRO A 378 -13.19 -4.19 -10.66
N MET A 379 -12.93 -3.37 -9.63
CA MET A 379 -13.82 -2.29 -9.19
C MET A 379 -13.48 -0.91 -9.77
N ALA A 380 -12.50 -0.79 -10.66
CA ALA A 380 -12.01 0.52 -11.12
C ALA A 380 -13.14 1.45 -11.60
N ASP A 381 -13.18 2.66 -11.03
CA ASP A 381 -14.17 3.73 -11.23
C ASP A 381 -15.65 3.31 -11.08
N ASN A 382 -15.96 2.17 -10.43
CA ASN A 382 -17.35 1.80 -10.14
C ASN A 382 -18.05 2.85 -9.27
N ARG A 383 -19.37 2.99 -9.44
CA ARG A 383 -20.16 3.96 -8.65
C ARG A 383 -20.19 3.58 -7.17
N THR A 384 -20.44 2.31 -6.88
CA THR A 384 -20.54 1.69 -5.56
C THR A 384 -19.51 0.57 -5.44
N TYR A 385 -19.09 0.24 -4.22
CA TYR A 385 -18.35 -0.98 -3.94
C TYR A 385 -19.37 -2.04 -3.49
N GLU A 386 -19.45 -3.16 -4.20
CA GLU A 386 -20.42 -4.24 -4.00
C GLU A 386 -19.66 -5.58 -4.15
N GLU A 387 -19.08 -6.07 -3.06
CA GLU A 387 -18.17 -7.23 -3.07
C GLU A 387 -18.86 -8.49 -3.64
N GLU A 388 -20.15 -8.66 -3.37
CA GLU A 388 -20.98 -9.76 -3.87
C GLU A 388 -21.06 -9.80 -5.41
N ALA A 389 -20.83 -8.67 -6.08
CA ALA A 389 -20.87 -8.57 -7.54
C ALA A 389 -19.66 -9.26 -8.23
N LEU A 390 -18.52 -9.43 -7.53
CA LEU A 390 -17.38 -10.18 -8.09
C LEU A 390 -17.69 -11.68 -8.18
N GLY A 391 -18.42 -12.21 -7.20
CA GLY A 391 -18.59 -13.65 -7.00
C GLY A 391 -17.28 -14.30 -6.55
N ASP A 392 -16.93 -15.45 -7.12
CA ASP A 392 -15.69 -16.15 -6.78
C ASP A 392 -14.44 -15.34 -7.21
N LEU A 393 -13.77 -14.77 -6.21
CA LEU A 393 -12.55 -13.94 -6.31
C LEU A 393 -11.34 -14.66 -6.90
N SER A 394 -11.40 -15.99 -7.05
CA SER A 394 -10.25 -16.79 -7.49
C SER A 394 -9.98 -16.71 -9.00
N GLN A 395 -11.02 -16.70 -9.85
CA GLN A 395 -10.82 -16.91 -11.29
C GLN A 395 -11.70 -16.05 -12.21
N GLN A 396 -12.95 -15.77 -11.83
CA GLN A 396 -13.88 -15.04 -12.71
C GLN A 396 -13.68 -13.52 -12.69
N TYR A 397 -13.03 -12.99 -11.64
CA TYR A 397 -12.84 -11.55 -11.44
C TYR A 397 -12.14 -10.87 -12.63
N CYS A 398 -11.17 -11.54 -13.27
CA CYS A 398 -10.47 -11.00 -14.44
C CYS A 398 -11.41 -10.81 -15.64
N ALA A 399 -12.28 -11.80 -15.93
CA ALA A 399 -13.20 -11.71 -17.05
C ALA A 399 -14.18 -10.53 -16.88
N LYS A 400 -14.70 -10.36 -15.66
CA LYS A 400 -15.65 -9.30 -15.28
C LYS A 400 -15.02 -7.95 -14.96
N GLY A 401 -13.69 -7.87 -14.80
CA GLY A 401 -13.04 -6.68 -14.23
C GLY A 401 -13.15 -5.43 -15.12
N ASN A 402 -13.50 -4.30 -14.50
CA ASN A 402 -13.72 -3.01 -15.16
C ASN A 402 -12.50 -2.52 -15.94
N LEU A 403 -11.33 -2.55 -15.32
CA LEU A 403 -10.09 -2.08 -15.92
C LEU A 403 -9.06 -3.21 -15.98
N LYS A 404 -8.55 -3.46 -17.19
CA LYS A 404 -7.50 -4.45 -17.47
C LYS A 404 -6.35 -3.78 -18.21
N ILE A 405 -5.15 -3.91 -17.66
CA ILE A 405 -3.91 -3.39 -18.24
C ILE A 405 -3.10 -4.56 -18.79
N LYS A 406 -2.82 -4.55 -20.10
CA LYS A 406 -1.96 -5.55 -20.73
C LYS A 406 -0.49 -5.32 -20.34
N PRO A 407 0.28 -6.37 -19.98
CA PRO A 407 1.72 -6.24 -19.72
C PRO A 407 2.47 -5.85 -20.99
N VAL A 408 3.21 -4.75 -20.91
CA VAL A 408 4.13 -4.27 -21.95
C VAL A 408 5.45 -3.92 -21.27
N ALA A 409 6.53 -4.53 -21.73
CA ALA A 409 7.87 -4.37 -21.14
C ALA A 409 8.22 -2.87 -20.95
N GLY A 410 8.74 -2.54 -19.77
CA GLY A 410 9.16 -1.19 -19.42
C GLY A 410 8.04 -0.26 -18.95
N THR A 411 6.77 -0.66 -19.04
CA THR A 411 5.66 0.13 -18.50
C THR A 411 5.55 -0.06 -16.99
N ALA A 412 5.43 1.05 -16.25
CA ALA A 412 5.11 1.03 -14.83
C ALA A 412 3.65 1.44 -14.58
N LEU A 413 3.05 0.89 -13.52
CA LEU A 413 1.77 1.33 -12.96
C LEU A 413 1.98 1.83 -11.55
N LEU A 414 1.41 2.98 -11.19
CA LEU A 414 1.42 3.51 -9.83
C LEU A 414 0.00 3.68 -9.33
N TRP A 415 -0.33 3.12 -8.16
CA TRP A 415 -1.56 3.45 -7.45
C TRP A 415 -1.32 3.65 -5.96
N TYR A 416 -2.28 4.32 -5.33
CA TYR A 416 -2.34 4.47 -3.88
C TYR A 416 -3.30 3.42 -3.32
N ASN A 417 -2.88 2.67 -2.30
CA ASN A 417 -3.76 1.69 -1.64
C ASN A 417 -4.63 2.32 -0.55
N HIS A 418 -4.34 3.56 -0.17
CA HIS A 418 -5.06 4.32 0.85
C HIS A 418 -5.59 5.65 0.30
N LEU A 419 -6.70 6.09 0.86
CA LEU A 419 -7.21 7.45 0.71
C LEU A 419 -6.31 8.46 1.43
N SER A 420 -6.60 9.76 1.28
CA SER A 420 -6.03 10.79 2.15
C SER A 420 -6.94 11.00 3.36
N ASP A 421 -6.34 11.25 4.52
CA ASP A 421 -7.07 11.64 5.74
C ASP A 421 -7.66 13.07 5.69
N GLY A 422 -7.39 13.83 4.62
CA GLY A 422 -7.77 15.25 4.47
C GLY A 422 -6.76 16.24 5.06
N ASN A 423 -5.84 15.81 5.92
CA ASN A 423 -4.78 16.63 6.51
C ASN A 423 -3.40 16.37 5.88
N GLY A 424 -3.35 15.63 4.77
CA GLY A 424 -2.11 15.32 4.05
C GLY A 424 -1.31 14.15 4.66
N TRP A 425 -1.99 13.22 5.32
CA TRP A 425 -1.45 11.93 5.75
C TRP A 425 -2.22 10.75 5.12
N VAL A 426 -1.87 9.54 5.54
CA VAL A 426 -2.52 8.27 5.13
C VAL A 426 -3.88 8.16 5.80
N GLY A 427 -4.94 7.97 5.00
CA GLY A 427 -6.29 7.68 5.49
C GLY A 427 -6.65 6.19 5.44
N GLU A 428 -7.94 5.91 5.38
CA GLU A 428 -8.50 4.56 5.26
C GLU A 428 -8.01 3.82 4.00
N LEU A 429 -8.09 2.49 4.03
CA LEU A 429 -7.82 1.64 2.86
C LEU A 429 -8.79 2.01 1.72
N ASP A 430 -8.26 2.19 0.51
CA ASP A 430 -9.09 2.40 -0.68
C ASP A 430 -9.60 1.05 -1.16
N GLU A 431 -10.87 0.72 -0.88
CA GLU A 431 -11.51 -0.52 -1.33
C GLU A 431 -11.46 -0.71 -2.86
N PHE A 432 -11.35 0.38 -3.63
CA PHE A 432 -11.22 0.28 -5.08
C PHE A 432 -9.80 -0.16 -5.51
N SER A 433 -8.81 -0.14 -4.61
CA SER A 433 -7.44 -0.67 -4.86
C SER A 433 -7.37 -2.19 -5.01
N LEU A 434 -8.50 -2.89 -4.81
CA LEU A 434 -8.63 -4.33 -5.06
C LEU A 434 -8.17 -4.67 -6.48
N HIS A 435 -7.20 -5.57 -6.59
CA HIS A 435 -6.60 -5.92 -7.88
C HIS A 435 -6.04 -7.35 -7.91
N GLY A 436 -5.81 -7.89 -9.10
CA GLY A 436 -5.20 -9.20 -9.28
C GLY A 436 -4.54 -9.34 -10.66
N ASP A 437 -3.78 -10.42 -10.84
CA ASP A 437 -3.15 -10.78 -12.11
C ASP A 437 -3.93 -11.91 -12.79
N CYS A 438 -4.47 -11.62 -13.97
CA CYS A 438 -5.17 -12.58 -14.82
C CYS A 438 -4.28 -13.76 -15.21
N ILE A 439 -4.90 -14.91 -15.54
CA ILE A 439 -4.20 -16.12 -15.99
C ILE A 439 -3.33 -15.83 -17.21
N VAL A 440 -2.05 -16.20 -17.13
CA VAL A 440 -1.13 -16.22 -18.28
C VAL A 440 -1.52 -17.36 -19.20
N THR A 441 -2.15 -17.06 -20.33
CA THR A 441 -2.61 -18.09 -21.29
C THR A 441 -1.52 -18.52 -22.26
N ARG A 442 -0.49 -17.68 -22.48
CA ARG A 442 0.65 -17.97 -23.37
C ARG A 442 1.91 -17.21 -22.93
N GLY A 443 3.05 -17.89 -23.01
CA GLY A 443 4.33 -17.35 -22.56
C GLY A 443 4.48 -17.39 -21.03
N SER A 444 5.29 -16.49 -20.49
CA SER A 444 5.41 -16.26 -19.04
C SER A 444 5.33 -14.76 -18.75
N LYS A 445 4.96 -14.39 -17.53
CA LYS A 445 4.86 -12.99 -17.09
C LYS A 445 5.87 -12.71 -16.00
N TRP A 446 6.63 -11.63 -16.15
CA TRP A 446 7.51 -11.10 -15.13
C TRP A 446 7.05 -9.71 -14.70
N VAL A 447 6.95 -9.50 -13.38
CA VAL A 447 6.65 -8.21 -12.77
C VAL A 447 7.62 -7.90 -11.64
N GLY A 448 7.85 -6.62 -11.40
CA GLY A 448 8.54 -6.11 -10.22
C GLY A 448 7.62 -5.22 -9.40
N SER A 449 7.37 -5.54 -8.14
CA SER A 449 6.59 -4.71 -7.21
C SER A 449 7.52 -3.92 -6.30
N ILE A 450 7.35 -2.60 -6.26
CA ILE A 450 7.95 -1.72 -5.26
C ILE A 450 6.82 -1.13 -4.44
N TRP A 451 6.82 -1.41 -3.14
CA TRP A 451 5.89 -0.82 -2.20
C TRP A 451 6.55 0.31 -1.44
N ILE A 452 5.76 1.29 -1.01
CA ILE A 452 6.22 2.37 -0.13
C ILE A 452 5.44 2.29 1.18
N ASN A 453 6.15 2.00 2.26
CA ASN A 453 5.56 1.72 3.55
C ASN A 453 5.46 2.99 4.39
N ILE A 454 4.24 3.34 4.79
CA ILE A 454 3.97 4.50 5.64
C ILE A 454 2.90 4.11 6.66
N ASP A 455 3.17 4.38 7.93
CA ASP A 455 2.23 4.12 9.02
C ASP A 455 1.13 5.19 9.07
N PRO A 456 -0.17 4.81 9.11
CA PRO A 456 -1.26 5.73 9.41
C PRO A 456 -1.07 6.47 10.75
N ASP A 457 -0.45 5.85 11.75
CA ASP A 457 0.03 6.53 12.95
C ASP A 457 1.30 7.33 12.63
N ARG A 458 1.08 8.61 12.29
CA ARG A 458 2.14 9.59 12.04
C ARG A 458 3.20 9.63 13.15
N GLN A 459 2.80 9.55 14.43
CA GLN A 459 3.77 9.63 15.53
C GLN A 459 4.66 8.38 15.55
N ARG A 460 4.11 7.21 15.22
CA ARG A 460 4.87 5.95 15.08
C ARG A 460 5.81 5.97 13.89
N GLN A 461 5.37 6.48 12.73
CA GLN A 461 6.24 6.71 11.57
C GLN A 461 7.41 7.65 11.94
N GLU A 462 7.14 8.76 12.61
CA GLU A 462 8.18 9.72 13.02
C GLU A 462 9.14 9.12 14.08
N ARG A 463 8.63 8.35 15.06
CA ARG A 463 9.48 7.62 16.02
C ARG A 463 10.38 6.60 15.31
N PHE A 464 9.82 5.82 14.37
CA PHE A 464 10.58 4.87 13.57
C PHE A 464 11.69 5.55 12.78
N GLN A 465 11.40 6.65 12.08
CA GLN A 465 12.40 7.39 11.32
C GLN A 465 13.53 7.98 12.18
N ARG A 466 13.23 8.45 13.40
CA ARG A 466 14.25 8.93 14.35
C ARG A 466 15.15 7.77 14.83
N LEU A 467 14.54 6.63 15.17
CA LEU A 467 15.27 5.40 15.53
C LEU A 467 16.21 4.96 14.40
N VAL A 468 15.72 4.83 13.16
CA VAL A 468 16.57 4.36 12.04
C VAL A 468 17.67 5.36 11.67
N SER A 469 17.39 6.66 11.71
CA SER A 469 18.40 7.69 11.39
C SER A 469 19.48 7.86 12.47
N GLY A 470 19.40 7.13 13.60
CA GLY A 470 20.34 7.25 14.70
C GLY A 470 20.26 8.60 15.43
N GLN A 471 19.14 9.32 15.30
CA GLN A 471 18.91 10.51 16.10
C GLN A 471 18.48 10.08 17.51
N PRO A 472 19.11 10.59 18.59
CA PRO A 472 18.75 10.20 19.94
C PRO A 472 17.28 10.55 20.20
N LEU A 473 16.52 9.58 20.68
CA LEU A 473 15.24 9.83 21.33
C LEU A 473 15.50 10.84 22.45
N ARG A 474 15.03 12.08 22.27
CA ARG A 474 14.87 12.98 23.40
C ARG A 474 13.85 12.34 24.33
N SER A 475 14.33 11.83 25.47
CA SER A 475 13.46 11.46 26.58
C SER A 475 12.59 12.67 26.90
N GLU A 476 11.27 12.52 26.82
CA GLU A 476 10.37 13.35 27.63
C GLU A 476 10.43 12.82 29.07
N GLU A 477 11.63 12.87 29.66
CA GLU A 477 11.78 12.77 31.09
C GLU A 477 11.14 14.02 31.68
N HIS A 478 10.00 13.83 32.36
CA HIS A 478 9.50 14.81 33.30
C HIS A 478 10.59 15.07 34.34
N GLY A 479 11.28 16.20 34.20
CA GLY A 479 12.25 16.67 35.17
C GLY A 479 11.55 17.01 36.48
N THR A 480 11.44 16.03 37.37
CA THR A 480 11.21 16.29 38.79
C THR A 480 12.49 16.90 39.36
N GLU A 481 12.57 18.22 39.38
CA GLU A 481 13.62 18.97 40.05
C GLU A 481 13.60 18.64 41.55
N HIS A 482 14.49 17.75 41.98
CA HIS A 482 14.76 17.54 43.40
C HIS A 482 15.69 18.67 43.89
N ASN A 483 15.08 19.71 44.45
CA ASN A 483 15.81 20.80 45.11
C ASN A 483 16.43 20.28 46.42
N ASP A 484 17.69 19.85 46.36
CA ASP A 484 18.53 19.69 47.56
C ASP A 484 18.97 21.06 48.06
N LEU A 485 18.16 21.63 48.96
CA LEU A 485 18.51 22.83 49.71
C LEU A 485 18.12 22.67 51.18
N HIS A 486 19.03 22.16 52.01
CA HIS A 486 19.08 22.53 53.43
C HIS A 486 20.50 22.40 53.99
N GLN A 487 21.11 23.55 54.27
CA GLN A 487 22.21 23.66 55.22
C GLN A 487 21.64 23.68 56.65
N ASP A 488 22.41 23.13 57.58
CA ASP A 488 22.54 23.46 59.01
C ASP A 488 21.27 23.91 59.77
N LEU A 489 20.68 22.98 60.55
CA LEU A 489 20.56 23.07 62.02
C LEU A 489 19.90 21.82 62.64
#